data_AF-A0AAV2IT75-F1
#
_entry.id   AF-A0AAV2IT75-F1
#
_cell.length_a   1.000
_cell.length_b   1.000
_cell.length_c   1.000
_cell.angle_alpha   90.00
_cell.angle_beta   90.00
_cell.angle_gamma   90.00
#
_symmetry.space_group_name_H-M   'P 1'
#
loop_
_entity.id
_entity.type
_entity.pdbx_description
1 polymer ?
#
loop_
_entity_poly.entity_id
_entity_poly.type
_entity_poly.pdbx_seq_one_letter_code
_entity_poly.pdbx_strand_id
1 'polypeptide(L)'
;MAGTGKTVVRTLEDLTLDSGYGGAADSVRSSSVSLCCSDTQQSLHGGNCWHLTESMHSRHNSLDTVNTVLAEDTDILECSGQCAKLPELEDVPWSLGEVEGALRKDETLMAGSPPPEVLARLSALISRALLRVAREAQRLSLRYAKCTKNEIQSAIKMVLSWTISVNCITGAVSALSLYNMTTGDKFSRGKSARCGLVFSVGKFFRWMVDSRVALRIHDHAAIYLAACMESLFRDVFCRILRSAMMERDNGIPKFSLESLEQAISSDSEIWGLLQPYQHLICGKNFSGE
;
A
#
# COMPACT_ATOMS: atom_id res chain seq x y z
N MET A 1 3.43 56.03 48.16
CA MET A 1 3.62 54.75 48.87
C MET A 1 4.09 53.72 47.87
N ALA A 2 5.25 53.13 48.13
CA ALA A 2 5.86 52.08 47.33
C ALA A 2 5.21 50.72 47.62
N GLY A 3 5.20 49.84 46.63
CA GLY A 3 4.73 48.47 46.74
C GLY A 3 5.15 47.64 45.52
N THR A 4 6.45 47.31 45.49
CA THR A 4 7.09 46.14 44.84
C THR A 4 6.15 44.92 44.78
N GLY A 5 5.99 44.13 43.71
CA GLY A 5 6.97 43.59 42.75
C GLY A 5 7.06 42.07 42.94
N LYS A 6 6.78 41.26 41.89
CA LYS A 6 7.53 40.05 41.46
C LYS A 6 6.74 39.16 40.49
N THR A 7 7.28 39.10 39.28
CA THR A 7 7.13 38.03 38.29
C THR A 7 7.72 36.73 38.83
N VAL A 8 7.02 35.61 38.70
CA VAL A 8 7.58 34.27 38.99
C VAL A 8 7.40 33.39 37.77
N VAL A 9 8.50 33.25 37.03
CA VAL A 9 8.79 32.14 36.12
C VAL A 9 8.95 30.88 36.97
N ARG A 10 8.29 29.77 36.60
CA ARG A 10 8.61 28.44 37.15
C ARG A 10 9.02 27.53 36.00
N THR A 11 10.26 27.07 36.12
CA THR A 11 10.97 26.14 35.26
C THR A 11 10.41 24.73 35.39
N LEU A 12 10.50 24.02 34.26
CA LEU A 12 10.34 22.59 34.09
C LEU A 12 11.56 21.91 34.71
N GLU A 13 11.39 21.16 35.78
CA GLU A 13 12.36 20.16 36.26
C GLU A 13 11.70 19.35 37.40
N ASP A 14 11.77 18.03 37.25
CA ASP A 14 11.62 16.98 38.27
C ASP A 14 10.28 16.77 38.98
N LEU A 15 9.47 15.85 38.43
CA LEU A 15 8.59 14.98 39.21
C LEU A 15 8.78 13.54 38.74
N THR A 16 9.95 12.97 39.02
CA THR A 16 10.15 11.53 39.06
C THR A 16 9.76 11.05 40.47
N LEU A 17 8.59 10.44 40.59
CA LEU A 17 8.24 9.67 41.79
C LEU A 17 8.27 8.18 41.45
N ASP A 18 9.41 7.63 41.83
CA ASP A 18 9.66 6.24 42.15
C ASP A 18 8.55 5.66 43.04
N SER A 19 8.10 4.46 42.69
CA SER A 19 7.43 3.56 43.61
C SER A 19 7.89 2.15 43.27
N GLY A 20 9.12 1.84 43.68
CA GLY A 20 9.61 0.49 43.82
C GLY A 20 8.85 -0.27 44.91
N TYR A 21 8.28 -1.42 44.53
CA TYR A 21 8.17 -2.56 45.43
C TYR A 21 8.44 -3.84 44.63
N GLY A 22 9.46 -4.59 45.06
CA GLY A 22 9.95 -5.82 44.44
C GLY A 22 8.97 -7.00 44.55
N GLY A 23 9.25 -8.19 44.06
CA GLY A 23 10.45 -8.68 43.39
C GLY A 23 10.24 -10.15 43.02
N ALA A 24 11.21 -10.66 42.26
CA ALA A 24 11.60 -12.06 42.07
C ALA A 24 10.74 -13.02 41.23
N ALA A 25 11.49 -13.65 40.32
CA ALA A 25 11.44 -15.05 39.89
C ALA A 25 10.62 -15.40 38.64
N ASP A 26 11.36 -15.45 37.53
CA ASP A 26 11.45 -16.55 36.58
C ASP A 26 10.15 -17.28 36.20
N SER A 27 9.67 -16.99 34.98
CA SER A 27 8.96 -18.00 34.20
C SER A 27 9.26 -17.84 32.72
N VAL A 28 10.28 -18.57 32.26
CA VAL A 28 10.42 -18.96 30.86
C VAL A 28 9.41 -20.07 30.61
N ARG A 29 8.24 -19.73 30.06
CA ARG A 29 7.39 -20.72 29.38
C ARG A 29 6.66 -20.06 28.22
N SER A 30 7.31 -20.13 27.05
CA SER A 30 6.68 -19.94 25.75
C SER A 30 5.36 -20.71 25.69
N SER A 31 4.27 -19.97 25.47
CA SER A 31 2.95 -20.56 25.24
C SER A 31 2.60 -20.33 23.77
N SER A 32 2.93 -21.29 22.93
CA SER A 32 2.38 -21.43 21.58
C SER A 32 0.91 -21.82 21.70
N VAL A 33 0.01 -20.86 21.49
CA VAL A 33 -1.41 -21.13 21.30
C VAL A 33 -1.63 -21.72 19.91
N SER A 34 -1.50 -23.04 19.84
CA SER A 34 -2.09 -23.90 18.83
C SER A 34 -3.56 -24.10 19.19
N LEU A 35 -4.47 -23.76 18.29
CA LEU A 35 -5.87 -24.17 18.35
C LEU A 35 -6.26 -24.76 16.99
N CYS A 36 -5.98 -26.05 16.84
CA CYS A 36 -6.72 -26.92 15.94
C CYS A 36 -7.78 -27.65 16.78
N CYS A 37 -9.05 -27.40 16.49
CA CYS A 37 -10.14 -28.33 16.80
C CYS A 37 -11.00 -28.43 15.55
N SER A 38 -10.89 -29.56 14.86
CA SER A 38 -11.93 -30.03 13.94
C SER A 38 -12.85 -30.93 14.76
N ASP A 39 -14.15 -30.64 14.79
CA ASP A 39 -15.16 -31.69 14.65
C ASP A 39 -16.54 -31.13 14.24
N THR A 40 -16.86 -31.42 12.98
CA THR A 40 -18.12 -32.00 12.46
C THR A 40 -19.46 -31.58 13.06
N GLN A 41 -20.20 -30.69 12.34
CA GLN A 41 -21.60 -30.92 11.89
C GLN A 41 -21.89 -30.13 10.59
N GLN A 42 -22.74 -30.72 9.75
CA GLN A 42 -22.89 -30.53 8.32
C GLN A 42 -23.66 -29.25 7.91
N SER A 43 -23.21 -28.60 6.83
CA SER A 43 -24.05 -27.76 5.96
C SER A 43 -23.40 -27.63 4.58
N LEU A 44 -24.08 -28.15 3.56
CA LEU A 44 -23.70 -28.16 2.14
C LEU A 44 -23.49 -26.73 1.59
N HIS A 45 -22.31 -26.43 1.02
CA HIS A 45 -22.15 -25.82 -0.32
C HIS A 45 -20.67 -25.49 -0.63
N GLY A 46 -20.13 -26.17 -1.66
CA GLY A 46 -19.18 -25.64 -2.64
C GLY A 46 -17.81 -25.09 -2.20
N GLY A 47 -16.75 -25.86 -2.43
CA GLY A 47 -15.45 -25.33 -2.81
C GLY A 47 -14.24 -25.71 -1.94
N ASN A 48 -13.20 -26.17 -2.63
CA ASN A 48 -11.78 -26.26 -2.23
C ASN A 48 -11.31 -27.60 -1.65
N CYS A 49 -10.96 -28.50 -2.57
CA CYS A 49 -10.14 -29.69 -2.31
C CYS A 49 -8.66 -29.30 -2.39
N TRP A 50 -8.06 -28.93 -1.25
CA TRP A 50 -6.61 -29.00 -1.08
C TRP A 50 -6.30 -30.31 -0.35
N HIS A 51 -6.04 -31.37 -1.11
CA HIS A 51 -5.42 -32.57 -0.54
C HIS A 51 -3.94 -32.29 -0.29
N LEU A 52 -3.63 -31.93 0.94
CA LEU A 52 -2.28 -31.95 1.48
C LEU A 52 -1.91 -33.43 1.69
N THR A 53 -1.13 -34.01 0.78
CA THR A 53 -0.55 -35.34 1.00
C THR A 53 0.50 -35.25 2.11
N GLU A 54 0.12 -35.77 3.27
CA GLU A 54 1.01 -36.32 4.29
C GLU A 54 1.93 -37.36 3.63
N SER A 55 3.24 -37.16 3.67
CA SER A 55 4.19 -38.26 3.57
C SER A 55 5.52 -37.87 4.20
N MET A 56 5.66 -38.21 5.47
CA MET A 56 6.91 -38.17 6.24
C MET A 56 7.72 -39.45 5.96
N HIS A 57 9.02 -39.28 5.71
CA HIS A 57 10.11 -40.27 5.79
C HIS A 57 10.14 -41.45 4.80
N SER A 58 11.04 -41.38 3.81
CA SER A 58 11.96 -42.50 3.51
C SER A 58 13.21 -41.99 2.80
N ARG A 59 14.35 -42.04 3.50
CA ARG A 59 15.68 -42.02 2.89
C ARG A 59 16.00 -43.46 2.47
N HIS A 60 16.02 -43.78 1.18
CA HIS A 60 16.91 -44.80 0.59
C HIS A 60 16.86 -44.81 -0.95
N ASN A 61 18.06 -44.70 -1.53
CA ASN A 61 18.63 -45.27 -2.76
C ASN A 61 17.77 -45.67 -3.97
N SER A 62 18.26 -45.17 -5.12
CA SER A 62 18.39 -45.81 -6.45
C SER A 62 17.12 -46.25 -7.18
N LEU A 63 16.94 -45.73 -8.40
CA LEU A 63 17.32 -46.48 -9.62
C LEU A 63 17.18 -45.60 -10.86
N ASP A 64 18.14 -45.81 -11.77
CA ASP A 64 18.13 -45.50 -13.18
C ASP A 64 16.74 -45.46 -13.81
N THR A 65 16.44 -44.39 -14.54
CA THR A 65 15.56 -44.50 -15.72
C THR A 65 16.02 -43.51 -16.77
N VAL A 66 16.87 -44.00 -17.66
CA VAL A 66 17.02 -43.45 -19.02
C VAL A 66 15.64 -43.47 -19.67
N ASN A 67 15.11 -42.29 -20.01
CA ASN A 67 13.98 -42.18 -20.92
C ASN A 67 14.46 -41.45 -22.18
N THR A 68 14.90 -42.25 -23.15
CA THR A 68 15.17 -41.81 -24.52
C THR A 68 13.87 -41.85 -25.31
N VAL A 69 13.16 -40.72 -25.38
CA VAL A 69 12.22 -40.46 -26.48
C VAL A 69 12.35 -38.99 -26.84
N LEU A 70 12.99 -38.74 -27.98
CA LEU A 70 12.79 -37.52 -28.75
C LEU A 70 11.36 -37.56 -29.29
N ALA A 71 10.50 -36.72 -28.72
CA ALA A 71 9.34 -36.20 -29.43
C ALA A 71 9.40 -34.69 -29.25
N GLU A 72 9.66 -34.01 -30.36
CA GLU A 72 9.46 -32.58 -30.51
C GLU A 72 8.00 -32.28 -30.17
N ASP A 73 7.73 -31.75 -28.99
CA ASP A 73 6.52 -31.02 -28.67
C ASP A 73 6.88 -29.97 -27.62
N THR A 74 6.94 -28.72 -28.08
CA THR A 74 7.32 -27.55 -27.27
C THR A 74 6.13 -27.04 -26.45
N ASP A 75 5.25 -27.94 -26.00
CA ASP A 75 3.96 -27.61 -25.38
C ASP A 75 3.69 -28.39 -24.09
N ILE A 76 4.74 -28.72 -23.32
CA ILE A 76 4.60 -29.23 -21.95
C ILE A 76 5.46 -28.39 -20.99
N LEU A 77 5.13 -27.10 -20.93
CA LEU A 77 5.35 -26.27 -19.75
C LEU A 77 4.11 -25.42 -19.44
N GLU A 78 2.91 -25.99 -19.62
CA GLU A 78 1.74 -25.53 -18.89
C GLU A 78 1.78 -26.10 -17.47
N CYS A 79 2.78 -25.67 -16.68
CA CYS A 79 2.57 -25.48 -15.25
C CYS A 79 1.80 -24.17 -15.04
N SER A 80 0.72 -23.94 -15.79
CA SER A 80 -0.17 -22.79 -15.64
C SER A 80 -1.20 -23.11 -14.56
N GLY A 81 -0.74 -23.21 -13.30
CA GLY A 81 -1.62 -23.00 -12.18
C GLY A 81 -2.27 -21.63 -12.37
N GLN A 82 -3.57 -21.61 -12.67
CA GLN A 82 -4.34 -20.39 -12.94
C GLN A 82 -4.18 -19.42 -11.77
N CYS A 83 -3.21 -18.50 -11.87
CA CYS A 83 -2.92 -17.59 -10.78
C CYS A 83 -4.13 -16.67 -10.58
N ALA A 84 -4.66 -16.62 -9.37
CA ALA A 84 -5.81 -15.78 -9.04
C ALA A 84 -5.52 -14.32 -9.42
N LYS A 85 -6.38 -13.73 -10.26
CA LYS A 85 -6.29 -12.33 -10.68
C LYS A 85 -7.06 -11.43 -9.72
N LEU A 86 -6.60 -10.20 -9.55
CA LEU A 86 -7.32 -9.16 -8.83
C LEU A 86 -8.60 -8.82 -9.60
N PRO A 87 -9.73 -8.59 -8.90
CA PRO A 87 -10.89 -8.03 -9.54
C PRO A 87 -10.55 -6.65 -10.08
N GLU A 88 -11.06 -6.35 -11.26
CA GLU A 88 -10.99 -5.00 -11.80
C GLU A 88 -11.87 -4.07 -10.96
N LEU A 89 -11.36 -2.89 -10.67
CA LEU A 89 -12.07 -1.92 -9.86
C LEU A 89 -12.97 -1.09 -10.78
N GLU A 90 -14.29 -1.29 -10.67
CA GLU A 90 -15.31 -0.61 -11.48
C GLU A 90 -15.26 0.91 -11.31
N ASP A 91 -15.19 1.38 -10.05
CA ASP A 91 -15.11 2.80 -9.73
C ASP A 91 -13.84 3.13 -8.95
N VAL A 92 -13.04 4.08 -9.46
CA VAL A 92 -11.89 4.68 -8.77
C VAL A 92 -12.24 6.05 -8.18
N PRO A 93 -11.66 6.46 -7.03
CA PRO A 93 -11.98 7.73 -6.38
C PRO A 93 -11.29 8.96 -7.02
N TRP A 94 -10.91 8.89 -8.29
CA TRP A 94 -10.25 9.98 -9.05
C TRP A 94 -10.69 10.01 -10.51
N SER A 95 -10.59 11.17 -11.12
CA SER A 95 -10.70 11.39 -12.57
C SER A 95 -9.33 11.52 -13.23
N LEU A 96 -9.24 11.31 -14.54
CA LEU A 96 -7.98 11.48 -15.27
C LEU A 96 -7.44 12.93 -15.19
N GLY A 97 -8.32 13.93 -15.12
CA GLY A 97 -7.91 15.33 -14.92
C GLY A 97 -7.32 15.59 -13.53
N GLU A 98 -7.84 14.93 -12.48
CA GLU A 98 -7.24 14.96 -11.14
C GLU A 98 -5.86 14.27 -11.15
N VAL A 99 -5.71 13.15 -11.86
CA VAL A 99 -4.41 12.46 -12.02
C VAL A 99 -3.41 13.37 -12.71
N GLU A 100 -3.76 13.96 -13.85
CA GLU A 100 -2.89 14.88 -14.56
C GLU A 100 -2.51 16.11 -13.70
N GLY A 101 -3.47 16.66 -12.95
CA GLY A 101 -3.22 17.75 -12.00
C GLY A 101 -2.27 17.37 -10.87
N ALA A 102 -2.36 16.14 -10.36
CA ALA A 102 -1.45 15.62 -9.35
C ALA A 102 -0.01 15.49 -9.85
N LEU A 103 0.16 15.07 -11.12
CA LEU A 103 1.49 14.93 -11.74
C LEU A 103 2.16 16.28 -12.01
N ARG A 104 1.39 17.32 -12.38
CA ARG A 104 1.92 18.68 -12.63
C ARG A 104 2.43 19.42 -11.40
N LYS A 105 2.11 18.94 -10.19
CA LYS A 105 2.48 19.61 -8.94
C LYS A 105 3.99 19.55 -8.65
N ASP A 106 4.71 18.64 -9.30
CA ASP A 106 6.14 18.46 -9.12
C ASP A 106 6.89 18.99 -10.34
N GLU A 107 7.74 19.99 -10.10
CA GLU A 107 8.53 20.68 -11.13
C GLU A 107 9.44 19.71 -11.90
N THR A 108 9.84 18.59 -11.28
CA THR A 108 10.65 17.55 -11.94
C THR A 108 9.88 16.79 -13.03
N LEU A 109 8.54 16.84 -13.01
CA LEU A 109 7.65 16.19 -13.97
C LEU A 109 7.19 17.10 -15.10
N MET A 110 7.63 18.37 -15.10
CA MET A 110 7.26 19.36 -16.12
C MET A 110 7.87 19.09 -17.52
N ALA A 111 8.67 18.02 -17.67
CA ALA A 111 9.34 17.66 -18.92
C ALA A 111 8.41 17.11 -20.02
N GLY A 112 7.10 16.96 -19.75
CA GLY A 112 6.08 16.68 -20.76
C GLY A 112 4.81 16.12 -20.15
N SER A 113 3.65 16.69 -20.49
CA SER A 113 2.36 16.10 -20.13
C SER A 113 2.22 14.74 -20.81
N PRO A 114 1.99 13.64 -20.06
CA PRO A 114 1.82 12.33 -20.68
C PRO A 114 0.56 12.30 -21.56
N PRO A 115 0.57 11.56 -22.68
CA PRO A 115 -0.62 11.35 -23.50
C PRO A 115 -1.78 10.78 -22.68
N PRO A 116 -3.04 11.04 -23.06
CA PRO A 116 -4.22 10.59 -22.31
C PRO A 116 -4.28 9.06 -22.16
N GLU A 117 -3.77 8.32 -23.15
CA GLU A 117 -3.69 6.85 -23.11
C GLU A 117 -2.71 6.35 -22.04
N VAL A 118 -1.54 7.00 -21.91
CA VAL A 118 -0.55 6.71 -20.87
C VAL A 118 -1.12 7.04 -19.49
N LEU A 119 -1.84 8.15 -19.35
CA LEU A 119 -2.55 8.51 -18.11
C LEU A 119 -3.62 7.48 -17.73
N ALA A 120 -4.44 7.05 -18.69
CA ALA A 120 -5.45 6.03 -18.47
C ALA A 120 -4.83 4.70 -18.04
N ARG A 121 -3.75 4.28 -18.71
CA ARG A 121 -3.02 3.06 -18.34
C ARG A 121 -2.38 3.16 -16.96
N LEU A 122 -1.75 4.28 -16.62
CA LEU A 122 -1.19 4.53 -15.30
C LEU A 122 -2.28 4.48 -14.21
N SER A 123 -3.44 5.09 -14.46
CA SER A 123 -4.60 5.04 -13.58
C SER A 123 -5.08 3.60 -13.34
N ALA A 124 -5.21 2.80 -14.40
CA ALA A 124 -5.60 1.39 -14.31
C ALA A 124 -4.58 0.51 -13.58
N LEU A 125 -3.29 0.85 -13.64
CA LEU A 125 -2.25 0.13 -12.89
C LEU A 125 -2.29 0.49 -11.40
N ILE A 126 -2.40 1.78 -11.08
CA ILE A 126 -2.43 2.25 -9.70
C ILE A 126 -3.75 1.90 -8.98
N SER A 127 -4.85 1.70 -9.71
CA SER A 127 -6.08 1.14 -9.11
C SER A 127 -5.85 -0.24 -8.49
N ARG A 128 -4.92 -1.05 -9.03
CA ARG A 128 -4.53 -2.34 -8.45
C ARG A 128 -3.77 -2.16 -7.13
N ALA A 129 -2.94 -1.11 -7.04
CA ALA A 129 -2.27 -0.75 -5.79
C ALA A 129 -3.28 -0.28 -4.74
N LEU A 130 -4.24 0.58 -5.13
CA LEU A 130 -5.35 1.00 -4.26
C LEU A 130 -6.11 -0.21 -3.71
N LEU A 131 -6.47 -1.17 -4.56
CA LEU A 131 -7.20 -2.37 -4.15
C LEU A 131 -6.41 -3.22 -3.15
N ARG A 132 -5.10 -3.40 -3.37
CA ARG A 132 -4.23 -4.12 -2.41
C ARG A 132 -4.18 -3.40 -1.07
N VAL A 133 -3.96 -2.09 -1.06
CA VAL A 133 -3.95 -1.26 0.16
C VAL A 133 -5.29 -1.33 0.88
N ALA A 134 -6.41 -1.28 0.15
CA ALA A 134 -7.74 -1.33 0.72
C ALA A 134 -8.05 -2.68 1.38
N ARG A 135 -7.70 -3.80 0.73
CA ARG A 135 -7.84 -5.16 1.31
C ARG A 135 -7.00 -5.33 2.56
N GLU A 136 -5.79 -4.79 2.55
CA GLU A 136 -4.92 -4.85 3.72
C GLU A 136 -5.42 -3.96 4.87
N ALA A 137 -5.90 -2.75 4.55
CA ALA A 137 -6.55 -1.88 5.52
C ALA A 137 -7.83 -2.52 6.10
N GLN A 138 -8.58 -3.25 5.28
CA GLN A 138 -9.76 -4.01 5.71
C GLN A 138 -9.36 -5.11 6.69
N ARG A 139 -8.34 -5.91 6.36
CA ARG A 139 -7.78 -6.94 7.24
C ARG A 139 -7.36 -6.38 8.60
N LEU A 140 -6.66 -5.25 8.60
CA LEU A 140 -6.21 -4.56 9.81
C LEU A 140 -7.37 -3.96 10.62
N SER A 141 -8.46 -3.57 9.96
CA SER A 141 -9.64 -2.98 10.60
C SER A 141 -10.56 -4.01 11.26
N LEU A 142 -10.41 -5.32 10.98
CA LEU A 142 -11.29 -6.38 11.49
C LEU A 142 -11.39 -6.41 13.02
N ARG A 143 -10.28 -6.14 13.73
CA ARG A 143 -10.24 -6.21 15.20
C ARG A 143 -11.15 -5.18 15.88
N TYR A 144 -11.22 -3.97 15.32
CA TYR A 144 -11.91 -2.84 15.97
C TYR A 144 -13.07 -2.29 15.15
N ALA A 145 -13.40 -2.93 14.02
CA ALA A 145 -14.44 -2.51 13.07
C ALA A 145 -14.32 -1.04 12.62
N LYS A 146 -13.11 -0.47 12.70
CA LYS A 146 -12.83 0.92 12.32
C LYS A 146 -11.55 1.02 11.53
N CYS A 147 -11.56 1.89 10.52
CA CYS A 147 -10.40 2.26 9.75
C CYS A 147 -10.01 3.71 10.11
N THR A 148 -8.85 3.86 10.75
CA THR A 148 -8.23 5.14 11.10
C THR A 148 -7.01 5.39 10.21
N LYS A 149 -6.35 6.53 10.40
CA LYS A 149 -5.06 6.81 9.74
C LYS A 149 -4.00 5.73 10.03
N ASN A 150 -4.10 5.03 11.18
CA ASN A 150 -3.12 4.03 11.58
C ASN A 150 -3.25 2.74 10.75
N GLU A 151 -4.47 2.28 10.49
CA GLU A 151 -4.72 1.11 9.62
C GLU A 151 -4.25 1.40 8.19
N ILE A 152 -4.53 2.60 7.66
CA ILE A 152 -4.03 3.01 6.34
C ILE A 152 -2.51 3.10 6.31
N GLN A 153 -1.88 3.73 7.31
CA GLN A 153 -0.43 3.83 7.39
C GLN A 153 0.24 2.45 7.42
N SER A 154 -0.29 1.53 8.21
CA SER A 154 0.22 0.16 8.28
C SER A 154 0.00 -0.60 6.97
N ALA A 155 -1.19 -0.48 6.35
CA ALA A 155 -1.46 -1.08 5.05
C ALA A 155 -0.49 -0.59 3.97
N ILE A 156 -0.20 0.71 3.92
CA ILE A 156 0.77 1.31 3.01
C ILE A 156 2.18 0.73 3.22
N LYS A 157 2.63 0.57 4.47
CA LYS A 157 3.94 -0.04 4.79
C LYS A 157 4.03 -1.53 4.48
N MET A 158 2.90 -2.24 4.52
CA MET A 158 2.85 -3.68 4.23
C MET A 158 2.74 -3.97 2.73
N VAL A 159 2.02 -3.11 2.00
CA VAL A 159 1.72 -3.33 0.59
C VAL A 159 2.77 -2.72 -0.32
N LEU A 160 3.33 -1.55 -0.01
CA LEU A 160 4.29 -0.83 -0.87
C LEU A 160 5.74 -1.14 -0.50
N SER A 161 6.68 -0.96 -1.43
CA SER A 161 8.12 -1.02 -1.14
C SER A 161 8.50 0.04 -0.09
N TRP A 162 9.65 -0.16 0.59
CA TRP A 162 10.10 0.76 1.63
C TRP A 162 10.13 2.21 1.16
N THR A 163 10.85 2.49 0.06
CA THR A 163 11.03 3.85 -0.48
C THR A 163 9.69 4.50 -0.80
N ILE A 164 8.82 3.78 -1.50
CA ILE A 164 7.50 4.29 -1.92
C ILE A 164 6.60 4.51 -0.70
N SER A 165 6.62 3.60 0.28
CA SER A 165 5.83 3.71 1.50
C SER A 165 6.22 4.94 2.32
N VAL A 166 7.52 5.23 2.44
CA VAL A 166 8.04 6.41 3.15
C VAL A 166 7.58 7.70 2.46
N ASN A 167 7.68 7.77 1.13
CA ASN A 167 7.23 8.92 0.35
C ASN A 167 5.71 9.15 0.50
N CYS A 168 4.91 8.09 0.39
CA CYS A 168 3.46 8.15 0.57
C CYS A 168 3.07 8.63 1.97
N ILE A 169 3.69 8.09 3.01
CA ILE A 169 3.40 8.45 4.41
C ILE A 169 3.84 9.88 4.70
N THR A 170 4.98 10.31 4.17
CA THR A 170 5.44 11.69 4.30
C THR A 170 4.42 12.65 3.69
N GLY A 171 3.93 12.37 2.48
CA GLY A 171 2.86 13.15 1.85
C GLY A 171 1.57 13.19 2.69
N ALA A 172 1.16 12.05 3.26
CA ALA A 172 -0.02 11.93 4.11
C ALA A 172 0.10 12.69 5.44
N VAL A 173 1.26 12.65 6.09
CA VAL A 173 1.53 13.40 7.33
C VAL A 173 1.50 14.90 7.05
N SER A 174 2.09 15.35 5.95
CA SER A 174 2.05 16.76 5.51
C SER A 174 0.62 17.23 5.23
N ALA A 175 -0.16 16.45 4.48
CA ALA A 175 -1.56 16.75 4.18
C ALA A 175 -2.43 16.85 5.44
N LEU A 176 -2.28 15.90 6.38
CA LEU A 176 -3.01 15.93 7.65
C LEU A 176 -2.59 17.11 8.53
N SER A 177 -1.31 17.49 8.50
CA SER A 177 -0.81 18.65 9.25
C SER A 177 -1.45 19.95 8.74
N LEU A 178 -1.50 20.15 7.41
CA LEU A 178 -2.20 21.29 6.81
C LEU A 178 -3.69 21.31 7.18
N TYR A 179 -4.35 20.16 7.14
CA TYR A 179 -5.75 20.03 7.51
C TYR A 179 -6.01 20.49 8.95
N ASN A 180 -5.15 20.08 9.89
CA ASN A 180 -5.28 20.41 11.31
C ASN A 180 -4.93 21.87 11.63
N MET A 181 -3.97 22.46 10.92
CA MET A 181 -3.54 23.84 11.13
C MET A 181 -4.46 24.88 10.48
N THR A 182 -5.42 24.46 9.65
CA THR A 182 -6.40 25.39 9.07
C THR A 182 -7.42 25.81 10.14
N THR A 183 -7.13 26.88 10.89
CA THR A 183 -7.93 27.36 12.03
C THR A 183 -8.97 28.42 11.67
N GLY A 184 -8.83 29.12 10.54
CA GLY A 184 -9.66 30.29 10.23
C GLY A 184 -10.92 30.03 9.39
N ASP A 185 -11.03 28.86 8.74
CA ASP A 185 -12.12 28.67 7.79
C ASP A 185 -12.44 27.19 7.52
N LYS A 186 -12.86 26.49 8.57
CA LYS A 186 -13.12 25.04 8.52
C LYS A 186 -14.25 24.68 7.55
N PHE A 187 -15.06 25.67 7.14
CA PHE A 187 -16.27 25.51 6.35
C PHE A 187 -16.29 26.26 5.01
N SER A 188 -15.48 27.31 4.75
CA SER A 188 -15.45 27.90 3.40
C SER A 188 -14.64 27.08 2.40
N ARG A 189 -13.66 26.30 2.87
CA ARG A 189 -12.77 25.49 2.01
C ARG A 189 -13.05 24.01 2.18
N GLY A 190 -13.19 23.31 1.05
CA GLY A 190 -13.37 21.86 1.03
C GLY A 190 -12.20 21.10 1.67
N LYS A 191 -12.46 19.86 2.15
CA LYS A 191 -11.46 19.02 2.85
C LYS A 191 -10.14 18.90 2.07
N SER A 192 -10.19 18.64 0.76
CA SER A 192 -8.98 18.54 -0.09
C SER A 192 -8.17 19.84 -0.16
N ALA A 193 -8.84 20.98 -0.32
CA ALA A 193 -8.18 22.27 -0.37
C ALA A 193 -7.44 22.59 0.94
N ARG A 194 -8.00 22.17 2.09
CA ARG A 194 -7.36 22.28 3.40
C ARG A 194 -6.18 21.33 3.59
N CYS A 195 -6.17 20.21 2.87
CA CYS A 195 -5.06 19.26 2.86
C CYS A 195 -3.98 19.61 1.82
N GLY A 196 -4.24 20.61 0.95
CA GLY A 196 -3.37 20.91 -0.19
C GLY A 196 -3.32 19.79 -1.23
N LEU A 197 -4.37 18.96 -1.34
CA LEU A 197 -4.45 17.83 -2.27
C LEU A 197 -5.24 18.20 -3.52
N VAL A 198 -4.83 17.65 -4.66
CA VAL A 198 -5.60 17.66 -5.90
C VAL A 198 -6.73 16.64 -5.80
N PHE A 199 -6.44 15.46 -5.23
CA PHE A 199 -7.42 14.40 -5.06
C PHE A 199 -8.52 14.76 -4.05
N SER A 200 -9.77 14.39 -4.37
CA SER A 200 -10.92 14.63 -3.50
C SER A 200 -10.95 13.68 -2.30
N VAL A 201 -10.67 14.19 -1.10
CA VAL A 201 -10.78 13.47 0.17
C VAL A 201 -12.20 12.92 0.36
N GLY A 202 -13.22 13.66 -0.12
CA GLY A 202 -14.62 13.23 -0.06
C GLY A 202 -14.92 12.01 -0.96
N LYS A 203 -14.37 11.98 -2.18
CA LYS A 203 -14.49 10.82 -3.08
C LYS A 203 -13.80 9.59 -2.49
N PHE A 204 -12.59 9.76 -1.95
CA PHE A 204 -11.89 8.68 -1.26
C PHE A 204 -12.66 8.16 -0.04
N PHE A 205 -13.20 9.05 0.79
CA PHE A 205 -14.05 8.65 1.92
C PHE A 205 -15.26 7.84 1.45
N ARG A 206 -15.99 8.34 0.44
CA ARG A 206 -17.16 7.66 -0.12
C ARG A 206 -16.79 6.30 -0.69
N TRP A 207 -15.74 6.25 -1.50
CA TRP A 207 -15.24 5.00 -2.09
C TRP A 207 -14.84 3.97 -1.03
N MET A 208 -14.21 4.39 0.08
CA MET A 208 -13.87 3.49 1.17
C MET A 208 -15.13 2.89 1.84
N VAL A 209 -16.20 3.67 1.96
CA VAL A 209 -17.49 3.22 2.49
C VAL A 209 -18.12 2.20 1.53
N ASP A 210 -18.22 2.55 0.26
CA ASP A 210 -18.87 1.74 -0.77
C ASP A 210 -18.10 0.42 -0.99
N SER A 211 -16.77 0.47 -0.94
CA SER A 211 -15.88 -0.71 -1.01
C SER A 211 -15.79 -1.50 0.30
N ARG A 212 -16.51 -1.10 1.35
CA ARG A 212 -16.57 -1.76 2.66
C ARG A 212 -15.21 -1.99 3.32
N VAL A 213 -14.32 -1.00 3.24
CA VAL A 213 -12.99 -1.08 3.87
C VAL A 213 -13.12 -1.30 5.39
N ALA A 214 -14.08 -0.65 6.05
CA ALA A 214 -14.45 -0.95 7.43
C ALA A 214 -15.88 -0.46 7.73
N LEU A 215 -16.48 -0.94 8.82
CA LEU A 215 -17.81 -0.47 9.27
C LEU A 215 -17.80 1.02 9.65
N ARG A 216 -16.68 1.51 10.22
CA ARG A 216 -16.50 2.93 10.58
C ARG A 216 -15.23 3.47 9.95
N ILE A 217 -15.35 4.49 9.10
CA ILE A 217 -14.21 5.13 8.47
C ILE A 217 -14.01 6.51 9.08
N HIS A 218 -12.80 6.79 9.55
CA HIS A 218 -12.44 8.11 10.05
C HIS A 218 -12.03 9.04 8.91
N ASP A 219 -12.35 10.33 9.04
CA ASP A 219 -11.93 11.37 8.10
C ASP A 219 -10.41 11.36 7.85
N HIS A 220 -9.60 11.17 8.90
CA HIS A 220 -8.14 11.11 8.77
C HIS A 220 -7.66 9.89 7.95
N ALA A 221 -8.43 8.80 7.91
CA ALA A 221 -8.11 7.64 7.07
C ALA A 221 -8.26 8.00 5.59
N ALA A 222 -9.33 8.70 5.22
CA ALA A 222 -9.55 9.17 3.86
C ALA A 222 -8.50 10.21 3.42
N ILE A 223 -8.09 11.11 4.32
CA ILE A 223 -6.98 12.05 4.05
C ILE A 223 -5.68 11.28 3.76
N TYR A 224 -5.36 10.27 4.59
CA TYR A 224 -4.15 9.46 4.40
C TYR A 224 -4.20 8.70 3.08
N LEU A 225 -5.31 8.03 2.77
CA LEU A 225 -5.43 7.25 1.54
C LEU A 225 -5.33 8.15 0.29
N ALA A 226 -6.03 9.29 0.27
CA ALA A 226 -5.98 10.23 -0.84
C ALA A 226 -4.57 10.80 -1.05
N ALA A 227 -3.89 11.23 0.02
CA ALA A 227 -2.54 11.76 -0.06
C ALA A 227 -1.50 10.72 -0.46
N CYS A 228 -1.63 9.49 0.04
CA CYS A 228 -0.77 8.37 -0.35
C CYS A 228 -0.96 8.03 -1.84
N MET A 229 -2.19 8.01 -2.36
CA MET A 229 -2.43 7.77 -3.78
C MET A 229 -1.91 8.90 -4.66
N GLU A 230 -2.13 10.17 -4.28
CA GLU A 230 -1.53 11.32 -4.99
C GLU A 230 0.00 11.23 -5.04
N SER A 231 0.62 10.75 -3.96
CA SER A 231 2.07 10.56 -3.87
C SER A 231 2.54 9.35 -4.67
N LEU A 232 1.80 8.25 -4.68
CA LEU A 232 2.11 7.06 -5.47
C LEU A 232 2.06 7.33 -6.98
N PHE A 233 1.05 8.09 -7.45
CA PHE A 233 0.99 8.53 -8.85
C PHE A 233 2.25 9.29 -9.25
N ARG A 234 2.65 10.26 -8.42
CA ARG A 234 3.88 11.02 -8.65
C ARG A 234 5.11 10.13 -8.65
N ASP A 235 5.29 9.28 -7.63
CA ASP A 235 6.48 8.44 -7.50
C ASP A 235 6.64 7.44 -8.65
N VAL A 236 5.55 6.77 -9.05
CA VAL A 236 5.55 5.85 -10.20
C VAL A 236 5.84 6.61 -11.49
N PHE A 237 5.21 7.77 -11.70
CA PHE A 237 5.44 8.59 -12.89
C PHE A 237 6.87 9.13 -12.96
N CYS A 238 7.45 9.58 -11.84
CA CYS A 238 8.86 9.97 -11.74
C CYS A 238 9.79 8.84 -12.20
N ARG A 239 9.52 7.59 -11.82
CA ARG A 239 10.33 6.43 -12.20
C ARG A 239 10.24 6.15 -13.70
N ILE A 240 9.04 6.22 -14.25
CA ILE A 240 8.80 6.08 -15.69
C ILE A 240 9.52 7.18 -16.47
N LEU A 241 9.43 8.43 -16.01
CA LEU A 241 10.12 9.58 -16.58
C LEU A 241 11.64 9.39 -16.62
N ARG A 242 12.24 8.95 -15.51
CA ARG A 242 13.68 8.71 -15.43
C ARG A 242 14.12 7.62 -16.40
N SER A 243 13.35 6.54 -16.51
CA SER A 243 13.61 5.48 -17.50
C SER A 243 13.50 6.02 -18.94
N ALA A 244 12.45 6.77 -19.27
CA ALA A 244 12.28 7.36 -20.60
C ALA A 244 13.35 8.41 -20.95
N MET A 245 13.94 9.08 -19.95
CA MET A 245 15.05 10.02 -20.16
C MET A 245 16.38 9.32 -20.48
N MET A 246 16.54 8.03 -20.17
CA MET A 246 17.73 7.26 -20.54
C MET A 246 17.71 6.88 -22.03
N GLU A 247 16.52 6.69 -22.60
CA GLU A 247 16.26 6.31 -24.00
C GLU A 247 16.14 7.52 -24.95
N ARG A 248 16.93 8.58 -24.73
CA ARG A 248 16.80 9.84 -25.48
C ARG A 248 17.10 9.66 -26.97
N ASP A 249 16.09 9.97 -27.78
CA ASP A 249 16.24 10.39 -29.18
C ASP A 249 15.86 11.88 -29.27
N ASN A 250 16.80 12.76 -29.62
CA ASN A 250 16.63 14.22 -29.76
C ASN A 250 16.23 15.03 -28.51
N GLY A 251 16.32 14.47 -27.30
CA GLY A 251 16.25 15.23 -26.04
C GLY A 251 14.87 15.55 -25.48
N ILE A 252 13.79 15.10 -26.14
CA ILE A 252 12.41 15.17 -25.64
C ILE A 252 11.99 13.76 -25.20
N PRO A 253 11.52 13.56 -23.95
CA PRO A 253 11.02 12.25 -23.52
C PRO A 253 9.77 11.89 -24.35
N LYS A 254 9.82 10.80 -25.10
CA LYS A 254 8.63 10.25 -25.77
C LYS A 254 7.91 9.33 -24.79
N PHE A 255 6.73 9.74 -24.31
CA PHE A 255 5.86 8.85 -23.52
C PHE A 255 5.02 8.01 -24.47
N SER A 256 5.33 6.73 -24.58
CA SER A 256 4.47 5.73 -25.20
C SER A 256 4.01 4.70 -24.15
N LEU A 257 3.01 3.89 -24.51
CA LEU A 257 2.63 2.74 -23.69
C LEU A 257 3.78 1.73 -23.54
N GLU A 258 4.58 1.56 -24.58
CA GLU A 258 5.74 0.67 -24.56
C GLU A 258 6.80 1.14 -23.55
N SER A 259 7.13 2.45 -23.55
CA SER A 259 8.07 3.00 -22.57
C SER A 259 7.54 2.90 -21.13
N LEU A 260 6.21 3.03 -20.94
CA LEU A 260 5.57 2.81 -19.65
C LEU A 260 5.72 1.34 -19.19
N GLU A 261 5.42 0.38 -20.06
CA GLU A 261 5.51 -1.05 -19.76
C GLU A 261 6.97 -1.48 -19.51
N GLN A 262 7.91 -0.98 -20.31
CA GLN A 262 9.33 -1.23 -20.15
C GLN A 262 9.85 -0.68 -18.82
N ALA A 263 9.51 0.56 -18.47
CA ALA A 263 9.92 1.17 -17.20
C ALA A 263 9.40 0.36 -16.00
N ILE A 264 8.14 -0.05 -16.02
CA ILE A 264 7.55 -0.89 -14.96
C ILE A 264 8.21 -2.26 -14.90
N SER A 265 8.53 -2.86 -16.04
CA SER A 265 9.20 -4.17 -16.12
C SER A 265 10.62 -4.13 -15.59
N SER A 266 11.28 -2.99 -15.70
CA SER A 266 12.65 -2.78 -15.20
C SER A 266 12.75 -2.42 -13.71
N ASP A 267 11.66 -1.97 -13.08
CA ASP A 267 11.66 -1.49 -11.69
C ASP A 267 11.05 -2.52 -10.73
N SER A 268 11.91 -3.17 -9.95
CA SER A 268 11.53 -4.22 -9.00
C SER A 268 10.65 -3.74 -7.84
N GLU A 269 10.67 -2.44 -7.50
CA GLU A 269 9.87 -1.89 -6.41
C GLU A 269 8.39 -1.73 -6.80
N ILE A 270 8.10 -1.55 -8.09
CA ILE A 270 6.73 -1.33 -8.59
C ILE A 270 6.19 -2.49 -9.42
N TRP A 271 7.04 -3.35 -10.00
CA TRP A 271 6.60 -4.40 -10.92
C TRP A 271 5.51 -5.28 -10.30
N GLY A 272 5.80 -5.90 -9.16
CA GLY A 272 4.87 -6.81 -8.48
C GLY A 272 3.60 -6.09 -7.97
N LEU A 273 3.74 -4.83 -7.57
CA LEU A 273 2.61 -4.01 -7.10
C LEU A 273 1.59 -3.73 -8.20
N LEU A 274 2.04 -3.59 -9.44
CA LEU A 274 1.18 -3.18 -10.56
C LEU A 274 0.68 -4.37 -11.38
N GLN A 275 1.14 -5.59 -11.09
CA GLN A 275 0.65 -6.80 -11.76
C GLN A 275 -0.82 -7.12 -11.41
N PRO A 276 -1.53 -7.87 -12.28
CA PRO A 276 -2.90 -8.28 -12.02
C PRO A 276 -3.01 -9.44 -11.03
N TYR A 277 -1.93 -10.14 -10.67
CA TYR A 277 -2.00 -11.36 -9.86
C TYR A 277 -2.05 -11.07 -8.35
N GLN A 278 -2.93 -11.77 -7.64
CA GLN A 278 -3.23 -11.53 -6.21
C GLN A 278 -2.06 -11.86 -5.29
N HIS A 279 -1.28 -12.90 -5.59
CA HIS A 279 -0.14 -13.33 -4.78
C HIS A 279 1.05 -12.38 -4.87
N LEU A 280 1.05 -11.48 -5.86
CA LEU A 280 2.09 -10.46 -6.01
C LEU A 280 1.78 -9.28 -5.10
N ILE A 281 2.59 -9.18 -4.06
CA ILE A 281 2.76 -7.99 -3.23
C ILE A 281 4.17 -7.49 -3.54
N CYS A 282 4.38 -6.19 -3.73
CA CYS A 282 5.75 -5.71 -3.79
C CYS A 282 6.36 -5.90 -2.40
N GLY A 283 7.27 -6.87 -2.32
CA GLY A 283 8.03 -7.13 -1.12
C GLY A 283 8.84 -5.89 -0.79
N LYS A 284 8.73 -5.45 0.46
CA LYS A 284 9.87 -4.89 1.18
C LYS A 284 11.03 -5.84 0.88
N ASN A 285 12.02 -5.38 0.10
CA ASN A 285 13.18 -6.18 -0.24
C ASN A 285 13.63 -6.88 1.04
N PHE A 286 13.82 -8.19 0.97
CA PHE A 286 14.35 -9.01 2.05
C PHE A 286 15.83 -8.68 2.26
N SER A 287 16.20 -7.40 2.33
CA SER A 287 17.42 -6.95 2.96
C SER A 287 17.07 -6.74 4.42
N GLY A 288 17.03 -7.84 5.15
CA GLY A 288 17.19 -7.81 6.59
C GLY A 288 18.62 -7.38 6.88
N GLU A 289 18.82 -6.07 6.97
CA GLU A 289 19.87 -5.43 7.76
C GLU A 289 19.21 -4.44 8.72
#